data_AF-A0A2V1AKF0-F1
#
_entry.id   AF-A0A2V1AKF0-F1
#
_cell.length_a   1.000
_cell.length_b   1.000
_cell.length_c   1.000
_cell.angle_alpha   90.00
_cell.angle_beta   90.00
_cell.angle_gamma   90.00
#
_symmetry.space_group_name_H-M   'P 1'
#
loop_
_entity.id
_entity.type
_entity.pdbx_description
1 polymer ?
#
loop_
_entity_poly.entity_id
_entity_poly.type
_entity_poly.pdbx_seq_one_letter_code
_entity_poly.pdbx_strand_id
1 'polypeptide(L)'
;MALASNWWLTHYDKDESTGEQQLVRSLDLQVSSQINELVQWIRDQFNECLEKAEFIKLRLEEANASINKEEEITGVSNLTETATATTVSRDANSDSVHVVAEKLIFDRALEISRNAAVNELVKEDLKGCELAYSTAIWMLEALLDEESPDVDKLDNEDRAMVEKFVVSIGNRLSVLKKKLELS
;
A
#
# COMPACT_ATOMS: atom_id res chain seq x y z
N MET A 1 -12.87 6.73 -5.95
CA MET A 1 -13.94 7.77 -5.94
C MET A 1 -14.18 8.38 -7.32
N ALA A 2 -13.14 8.76 -8.09
CA ALA A 2 -13.30 9.33 -9.44
C ALA A 2 -14.09 8.43 -10.40
N LEU A 3 -13.80 7.12 -10.42
CA LEU A 3 -14.53 6.16 -11.26
C LEU A 3 -16.04 6.12 -10.91
N ALA A 4 -16.38 6.06 -9.63
CA ALA A 4 -17.77 6.09 -9.17
C ALA A 4 -18.46 7.44 -9.48
N SER A 5 -17.72 8.55 -9.37
CA SER A 5 -18.21 9.88 -9.74
C SER A 5 -18.50 9.99 -11.23
N ASN A 6 -17.57 9.51 -12.08
CA ASN A 6 -17.73 9.49 -13.53
C ASN A 6 -18.89 8.57 -13.95
N TRP A 7 -19.00 7.42 -13.30
CA TRP A 7 -20.12 6.50 -13.49
C TRP A 7 -21.46 7.14 -13.12
N TRP A 8 -21.53 7.81 -11.95
CA TRP A 8 -22.74 8.52 -11.52
C TRP A 8 -23.13 9.62 -12.51
N LEU A 9 -22.16 10.42 -12.98
CA LEU A 9 -22.38 11.48 -13.98
C LEU A 9 -22.88 10.94 -15.33
N THR A 10 -22.48 9.72 -15.69
CA THR A 10 -22.85 9.08 -16.96
C THR A 10 -24.26 8.45 -16.89
N HIS A 11 -24.71 8.05 -15.70
CA HIS A 11 -25.94 7.27 -15.50
C HIS A 11 -27.11 8.05 -14.86
N TYR A 12 -26.81 9.20 -14.27
CA TYR A 12 -27.81 10.14 -13.74
C TYR A 12 -27.76 11.42 -14.56
N ASP A 13 -28.82 11.68 -15.33
CA ASP A 13 -29.01 12.96 -16.00
C ASP A 13 -29.75 13.90 -15.04
N LYS A 14 -29.34 15.16 -15.01
CA LYS A 14 -29.92 16.16 -14.13
C LYS A 14 -30.92 16.96 -14.96
N ASP A 15 -32.21 16.74 -14.73
CA ASP A 15 -33.24 17.54 -15.40
C ASP A 15 -33.09 19.01 -14.96
N GLU A 16 -32.65 19.87 -15.88
CA GLU A 16 -32.39 21.30 -15.63
C GLU A 16 -33.67 22.07 -15.24
N SER A 17 -34.86 21.51 -15.47
CA SER A 17 -36.14 22.19 -15.22
C SER A 17 -36.72 21.93 -13.82
N THR A 18 -36.46 20.77 -13.23
CA THR A 18 -37.02 20.32 -11.93
C THR A 18 -35.96 20.06 -10.87
N GLY A 19 -34.69 19.93 -11.25
CA GLY A 19 -33.59 19.59 -10.33
C GLY A 19 -33.66 18.16 -9.80
N GLU A 20 -34.60 17.35 -10.30
CA GLU A 20 -34.74 15.94 -9.94
C GLU A 20 -33.65 15.13 -10.64
N GLN A 21 -32.94 14.32 -9.85
CA GLN A 21 -31.99 13.35 -10.36
C GLN A 21 -32.78 12.14 -10.84
N GLN A 22 -32.74 11.83 -12.13
CA GLN A 22 -33.44 10.67 -12.70
C GLN A 22 -32.45 9.65 -13.24
N LEU A 23 -32.57 8.40 -12.77
CA LEU A 23 -31.74 7.27 -13.18
C LEU A 23 -32.09 6.92 -14.64
N VAL A 24 -31.18 7.18 -15.57
CA VAL A 24 -31.45 7.09 -17.03
C VAL A 24 -31.59 5.64 -17.50
N ARG A 25 -31.27 4.66 -16.65
CA ARG A 25 -31.22 3.25 -17.01
C ARG A 25 -31.83 2.41 -15.89
N SER A 26 -32.62 1.41 -16.27
CA SER A 26 -33.09 0.34 -15.37
C SER A 26 -31.90 -0.50 -14.88
N LEU A 27 -31.03 0.10 -14.05
CA LEU A 27 -30.10 -0.67 -13.25
C LEU A 27 -30.91 -1.42 -12.19
N ASP A 28 -30.55 -2.68 -11.99
CA ASP A 28 -31.10 -3.46 -10.89
C ASP A 28 -30.92 -2.67 -9.57
N LEU A 29 -32.05 -2.38 -8.91
CA LEU A 29 -32.09 -1.59 -7.68
C LEU A 29 -31.15 -2.16 -6.61
N GLN A 30 -30.98 -3.48 -6.61
CA GLN A 30 -30.08 -4.18 -5.70
C GLN A 30 -28.60 -3.86 -5.98
N VAL A 31 -28.16 -3.85 -7.24
CA VAL A 31 -26.79 -3.48 -7.63
C VAL A 31 -26.51 -2.01 -7.27
N SER A 32 -27.50 -1.13 -7.47
CA SER A 32 -27.37 0.28 -7.06
C SER A 32 -27.21 0.45 -5.55
N SER A 33 -27.90 -0.37 -4.75
CA SER A 33 -27.76 -0.37 -3.29
C SER A 33 -26.37 -0.82 -2.85
N GLN A 34 -25.87 -1.91 -3.43
CA GLN A 34 -24.54 -2.45 -3.12
C GLN A 34 -23.42 -1.47 -3.51
N ILE A 35 -23.54 -0.79 -4.65
CA ILE A 35 -22.59 0.23 -5.06
C ILE A 35 -22.59 1.41 -4.08
N ASN A 36 -23.78 1.85 -3.62
CA ASN A 36 -23.87 2.94 -2.66
C ASN A 36 -23.23 2.59 -1.31
N GLU A 37 -23.51 1.39 -0.79
CA GLU A 37 -22.87 0.86 0.43
C GLU A 37 -21.35 0.80 0.28
N LEU A 38 -20.86 0.29 -0.86
CA LEU A 38 -19.42 0.22 -1.14
C LEU A 38 -18.79 1.62 -1.21
N VAL A 39 -19.43 2.59 -1.86
CA VAL A 39 -18.94 3.97 -1.95
C VAL A 39 -18.91 4.65 -0.57
N GLN A 40 -19.91 4.41 0.27
CA GLN A 40 -19.94 4.90 1.64
C GLN A 40 -18.79 4.28 2.45
N TRP A 41 -18.62 2.97 2.36
CA TRP A 41 -17.51 2.28 3.01
C TRP A 41 -16.14 2.80 2.57
N ILE A 42 -15.93 2.99 1.26
CA ILE A 42 -14.69 3.57 0.72
C ILE A 42 -14.45 4.98 1.28
N ARG A 43 -15.51 5.80 1.42
CA ARG A 43 -15.40 7.16 1.97
C ARG A 43 -14.99 7.11 3.44
N ASP A 44 -15.60 6.24 4.23
CA ASP A 44 -15.28 6.10 5.65
C ASP A 44 -13.84 5.63 5.83
N GLN A 45 -13.41 4.64 5.03
CA GLN A 45 -12.01 4.17 5.02
C GLN A 45 -11.02 5.23 4.55
N PHE A 46 -11.39 6.05 3.55
CA PHE A 46 -10.56 7.16 3.11
C PHE A 46 -10.35 8.18 4.24
N ASN A 47 -11.43 8.57 4.92
CA ASN A 47 -11.37 9.51 6.03
C ASN A 47 -10.53 8.97 7.19
N GLU A 48 -10.71 7.69 7.55
CA GLU A 48 -9.92 7.04 8.59
C GLU A 48 -8.42 7.00 8.25
N CYS A 49 -8.07 6.62 7.01
CA CYS A 49 -6.69 6.60 6.55
C CYS A 49 -6.08 8.01 6.47
N LEU A 50 -6.86 9.01 6.07
CA LEU A 50 -6.42 10.41 6.02
C LEU A 50 -6.08 10.93 7.41
N GLU A 51 -6.96 10.73 8.40
CA GLU A 51 -6.73 11.15 9.78
C GLU A 51 -5.47 10.49 10.37
N LYS A 52 -5.30 9.18 10.14
CA LYS A 52 -4.10 8.44 10.56
C LYS A 52 -2.82 8.98 9.89
N ALA A 53 -2.87 9.29 8.61
CA ALA A 53 -1.72 9.83 7.88
C ALA A 53 -1.33 11.22 8.39
N GLU A 54 -2.31 12.11 8.63
CA GLU A 54 -2.06 13.43 9.22
C GLU A 54 -1.49 13.33 10.63
N PHE A 55 -2.01 12.40 11.45
CA PHE A 55 -1.49 12.13 12.77
C PHE A 55 -0.03 11.67 12.74
N ILE A 56 0.31 10.69 11.90
CA ILE A 56 1.68 10.17 11.76
C ILE A 56 2.62 11.27 11.25
N LYS A 57 2.18 12.09 10.30
CA LYS A 57 2.96 13.23 9.79
C LYS A 57 3.31 14.20 10.92
N LEU A 58 2.32 14.60 11.73
CA LEU A 58 2.56 15.50 12.86
C LEU A 58 3.54 14.91 13.88
N ARG A 59 3.39 13.61 14.19
CA ARG A 59 4.32 12.89 15.09
C ARG A 59 5.74 12.82 14.53
N LEU A 60 5.90 12.64 13.21
CA LEU A 60 7.21 12.63 12.56
C LEU A 60 7.87 14.01 12.63
N GLU A 61 7.11 15.08 12.39
CA GLU A 61 7.60 16.46 12.51
C GLU A 61 8.05 16.77 13.94
N GLU A 62 7.27 16.36 14.96
CA GLU A 62 7.64 16.51 16.37
C GLU A 62 8.91 15.72 16.75
N ALA A 63 9.04 14.48 16.27
CA ALA A 63 10.22 13.64 16.50
C ALA A 63 11.47 14.23 15.86
N ASN A 64 11.38 14.68 14.60
CA ASN A 64 12.49 15.34 13.91
C ASN A 64 12.91 16.64 14.60
N ALA A 65 11.94 17.45 15.06
CA ALA A 65 12.24 18.67 15.82
C ALA A 65 12.95 18.37 17.16
N SER A 66 12.58 17.27 17.81
CA SER A 66 13.20 16.83 19.07
C SER A 66 14.65 16.37 18.85
N ILE A 67 14.90 15.59 17.79
CA ILE A 67 16.26 15.16 17.40
C ILE A 67 17.16 16.37 17.10
N ASN A 68 16.69 17.30 16.28
CA ASN A 68 17.46 18.50 15.91
C ASN A 68 17.82 19.36 17.13
N LYS A 69 16.93 19.44 18.13
CA LYS A 69 17.16 20.19 19.36
C LYS A 69 18.16 19.49 20.29
N GLU A 70 18.23 18.17 20.27
CA GLU A 70 19.17 17.36 21.06
C GLU A 70 20.60 17.44 20.47
N GLU A 71 20.72 17.56 19.14
CA GLU A 71 21.99 17.81 18.45
C GLU A 71 22.56 19.21 18.74
N GLU A 72 21.72 20.25 18.85
CA GLU A 72 22.19 21.61 19.21
C GLU A 72 22.75 21.71 20.64
N ILE A 73 22.24 20.93 21.60
CA ILE A 73 22.71 20.95 23.00
C ILE A 73 24.06 20.22 23.16
N THR A 74 24.33 19.21 22.32
CA THR A 74 25.59 18.45 22.34
C THR A 74 26.72 19.11 21.54
N GLY A 75 26.41 20.06 20.65
CA GLY A 75 27.37 20.80 19.82
C GLY A 75 28.13 21.96 20.48
N VAL A 76 27.86 22.32 21.74
CA VAL A 76 28.42 23.54 22.39
C VAL A 76 29.57 23.27 23.37
N SER A 77 29.98 22.02 23.59
CA SER A 77 31.17 21.70 24.41
C SER A 77 32.24 21.01 23.60
N ASN A 78 33.06 21.78 22.88
CA ASN A 78 34.47 21.48 22.57
C ASN A 78 35.16 22.69 21.90
N LEU A 79 35.35 23.76 22.66
CA LEU A 79 36.38 24.77 22.39
C LEU A 79 37.46 24.67 23.46
N THR A 80 38.40 23.75 23.31
CA THR A 80 39.75 23.89 23.87
C THR A 80 40.70 22.95 23.12
N GLU A 81 41.61 23.54 22.35
CA GLU A 81 42.75 22.87 21.73
C GLU A 81 43.59 22.11 22.77
N THR A 82 44.07 20.91 22.44
CA THR A 82 45.50 20.53 22.53
C THR A 82 45.69 19.06 22.12
N ALA A 83 46.38 18.89 20.99
CA ALA A 83 47.30 17.82 20.56
C ALA A 83 46.99 16.32 20.82
N THR A 84 47.21 15.55 19.73
CA THR A 84 47.67 14.14 19.67
C THR A 84 46.73 13.05 20.18
N ALA A 85 46.00 12.41 19.25
CA ALA A 85 46.05 10.97 18.98
C ALA A 85 44.82 10.53 18.13
N THR A 86 45.11 9.91 16.99
CA THR A 86 44.31 8.87 16.32
C THR A 86 42.79 8.99 16.42
N THR A 87 42.20 9.97 15.74
CA THR A 87 40.77 9.98 15.47
C THR A 87 40.51 9.16 14.21
N VAL A 88 40.08 7.91 14.39
CA VAL A 88 39.38 7.17 13.34
C VAL A 88 38.23 8.06 12.89
N SER A 89 38.32 8.56 11.67
CA SER A 89 37.27 9.30 10.99
C SER A 89 36.02 8.42 11.03
N ARG A 90 35.12 8.77 11.94
CA ARG A 90 33.80 8.18 12.05
C ARG A 90 33.05 8.72 10.85
N ASP A 91 33.09 7.97 9.75
CA ASP A 91 32.32 8.24 8.55
C ASP A 91 30.88 8.48 8.99
N ALA A 92 30.48 9.76 8.93
CA ALA A 92 29.11 10.20 9.07
C ALA A 92 28.34 9.84 7.79
N ASN A 93 28.40 8.57 7.39
CA ASN A 93 27.41 8.02 6.49
C ASN A 93 26.14 7.82 7.32
N SER A 94 25.40 8.91 7.46
CA SER A 94 23.96 8.90 7.70
C SER A 94 23.34 8.10 6.57
N ASP A 95 23.45 6.77 6.64
CA ASP A 95 22.64 5.82 5.90
C ASP A 95 21.24 5.92 6.53
N SER A 96 20.56 7.05 6.25
CA SER A 96 19.14 7.15 6.51
C SER A 96 18.51 6.06 5.67
N VAL A 97 18.05 5.00 6.34
CA VAL A 97 17.35 3.89 5.69
C VAL A 97 16.22 4.50 4.87
N HIS A 98 16.39 4.57 3.56
CA HIS A 98 15.42 5.18 2.68
C HIS A 98 14.19 4.28 2.63
N VAL A 99 13.13 4.68 3.32
CA VAL A 99 11.88 3.92 3.38
C VAL A 99 11.07 4.23 2.13
N VAL A 100 10.85 3.21 1.31
CA VAL A 100 10.09 3.29 0.05
C VAL A 100 8.85 2.42 0.17
N ALA A 101 7.68 2.95 -0.17
CA ALA A 101 6.41 2.25 -0.01
C ALA A 101 6.35 0.98 -0.88
N GLU A 102 6.84 1.07 -2.11
CA GLU A 102 6.91 -0.01 -3.09
C GLU A 102 7.70 -1.19 -2.54
N LYS A 103 8.86 -0.91 -1.94
CA LYS A 103 9.69 -1.92 -1.28
C LYS A 103 8.98 -2.57 -0.11
N LEU A 104 8.28 -1.79 0.73
CA LEU A 104 7.51 -2.33 1.86
C LEU A 104 6.37 -3.24 1.41
N ILE A 105 5.65 -2.85 0.35
CA ILE A 105 4.56 -3.65 -0.23
C ILE A 105 5.11 -4.95 -0.81
N PHE A 106 6.20 -4.88 -1.57
CA PHE A 106 6.86 -6.05 -2.15
C PHE A 106 7.36 -7.02 -1.08
N ASP A 107 8.12 -6.51 -0.09
CA ASP A 107 8.67 -7.30 1.01
C ASP A 107 7.53 -8.00 1.77
N ARG A 108 6.45 -7.27 2.07
CA ARG A 108 5.29 -7.82 2.77
C ARG A 108 4.53 -8.86 1.94
N ALA A 109 4.35 -8.66 0.64
CA ALA A 109 3.69 -9.62 -0.24
C ALA A 109 4.48 -10.95 -0.31
N LEU A 110 5.81 -10.87 -0.41
CA LEU A 110 6.67 -12.06 -0.40
C LEU A 110 6.66 -12.78 0.95
N GLU A 111 6.61 -12.04 2.05
CA GLU A 111 6.49 -12.61 3.39
C GLU A 111 5.17 -13.39 3.53
N ILE A 112 4.04 -12.79 3.14
CA ILE A 112 2.72 -13.45 3.17
C ILE A 112 2.73 -14.72 2.32
N SER A 113 3.25 -14.64 1.09
CA SER A 113 3.34 -15.78 0.17
C SER A 113 4.21 -16.91 0.73
N ARG A 114 5.35 -16.58 1.36
CA ARG A 114 6.24 -17.57 1.98
C ARG A 114 5.57 -18.25 3.17
N ASN A 115 4.91 -17.48 4.03
CA ASN A 115 4.18 -18.03 5.18
C ASN A 115 3.05 -18.95 4.73
N ALA A 116 2.31 -18.57 3.69
CA ALA A 116 1.28 -19.42 3.07
C ALA A 116 1.87 -20.74 2.52
N ALA A 117 3.04 -20.68 1.86
CA ALA A 117 3.71 -21.88 1.35
C ALA A 117 4.15 -22.85 2.44
N VAL A 118 4.61 -22.32 3.59
CA VAL A 118 4.96 -23.14 4.76
C VAL A 118 3.72 -23.80 5.36
N ASN A 119 2.64 -23.06 5.55
CA ASN A 119 1.38 -23.60 6.09
C ASN A 119 0.78 -24.65 5.14
N GLU A 120 0.81 -24.40 3.83
CA GLU A 120 0.34 -25.34 2.82
C GLU A 120 1.16 -26.65 2.84
N LEU A 121 2.47 -26.58 3.08
CA LEU A 121 3.35 -27.75 3.16
C LEU A 121 2.96 -28.68 4.32
N VAL A 122 2.57 -28.10 5.45
CA VAL A 122 2.10 -28.82 6.65
C VAL A 122 0.60 -29.22 6.52
N LYS A 123 -0.07 -28.79 5.44
CA LYS A 123 -1.51 -28.95 5.19
C LYS A 123 -2.40 -28.30 6.24
N GLU A 124 -1.91 -27.22 6.84
CA GLU A 124 -2.64 -26.42 7.81
C GLU A 124 -3.38 -25.29 7.08
N ASP A 125 -4.65 -25.09 7.43
CA ASP A 125 -5.51 -24.00 6.94
C ASP A 125 -5.36 -23.69 5.42
N LEU A 126 -5.73 -24.65 4.58
CA LEU A 126 -5.62 -24.50 3.12
C LEU A 126 -6.44 -23.32 2.57
N LYS A 127 -7.57 -23.00 3.22
CA LYS A 127 -8.41 -21.84 2.85
C LYS A 127 -7.73 -20.52 3.22
N GLY A 128 -7.11 -20.44 4.40
CA GLY A 128 -6.28 -19.29 4.76
C GLY A 128 -5.07 -19.13 3.84
N CYS A 129 -4.45 -20.24 3.40
CA CYS A 129 -3.37 -20.19 2.40
C CYS A 129 -3.86 -19.63 1.05
N GLU A 130 -5.05 -20.03 0.60
CA GLU A 130 -5.68 -19.50 -0.62
C GLU A 130 -5.89 -17.97 -0.52
N LEU A 131 -6.42 -17.52 0.61
CA LEU A 131 -6.62 -16.09 0.88
C LEU A 131 -5.29 -15.35 0.93
N ALA A 132 -4.29 -15.89 1.61
CA ALA A 132 -2.97 -15.28 1.74
C ALA A 132 -2.27 -15.10 0.39
N TYR A 133 -2.30 -16.11 -0.49
CA TYR A 133 -1.78 -15.97 -1.84
C TYR A 133 -2.55 -14.93 -2.66
N SER A 134 -3.88 -14.87 -2.53
CA SER A 134 -4.71 -13.87 -3.23
C SER A 134 -4.35 -12.45 -2.77
N THR A 135 -4.20 -12.23 -1.46
CA THR A 135 -3.76 -10.96 -0.89
C THR A 135 -2.36 -10.57 -1.38
N ALA A 136 -1.41 -11.51 -1.42
CA ALA A 136 -0.07 -11.25 -1.94
C ALA A 136 -0.10 -10.83 -3.41
N ILE A 137 -0.96 -11.45 -4.24
CA ILE A 137 -1.14 -11.06 -5.64
C ILE A 137 -1.69 -9.65 -5.75
N TRP A 138 -2.76 -9.29 -5.02
CA TRP A 138 -3.33 -7.94 -5.06
C TRP A 138 -2.32 -6.87 -4.65
N MET A 139 -1.48 -7.15 -3.66
CA MET A 139 -0.41 -6.24 -3.25
C MET A 139 0.62 -6.02 -4.37
N LEU A 140 1.00 -7.07 -5.10
CA LEU A 140 1.94 -6.96 -6.22
C LEU A 140 1.30 -6.33 -7.47
N GLU A 141 0.03 -6.62 -7.75
CA GLU A 141 -0.72 -5.97 -8.84
C GLU A 141 -0.87 -4.47 -8.62
N ALA A 142 -1.07 -4.04 -7.36
CA ALA A 142 -1.12 -2.62 -7.01
C ALA A 142 0.21 -1.88 -7.31
N LEU A 143 1.34 -2.59 -7.38
CA LEU A 143 2.63 -2.01 -7.80
C LEU A 143 2.76 -1.89 -9.32
N LEU A 144 1.95 -2.63 -10.09
CA LEU A 144 1.98 -2.64 -11.55
C LEU A 144 0.97 -1.69 -12.19
N ASP A 145 0.06 -1.11 -11.39
CA ASP A 145 -1.04 -0.26 -11.86
C ASP A 145 -0.52 1.06 -12.47
N GLU A 146 -0.83 1.25 -13.76
CA GLU A 146 -0.38 2.41 -14.56
C GLU A 146 -1.29 3.63 -14.40
N GLU A 147 -2.44 3.51 -13.72
CA GLU A 147 -3.41 4.61 -13.58
C GLU A 147 -2.97 5.66 -12.55
N SER A 148 -1.87 5.42 -11.82
CA SER A 148 -1.32 6.40 -10.88
C SER A 148 -0.45 7.43 -11.64
N PRO A 149 -0.78 8.74 -11.60
CA PRO A 149 -0.09 9.79 -12.35
C PRO A 149 1.30 10.15 -11.81
N ASP A 150 1.80 9.44 -10.80
CA ASP A 150 3.10 9.69 -10.19
C ASP A 150 4.21 8.89 -10.88
N VAL A 151 5.30 9.61 -11.15
CA VAL A 151 6.71 9.22 -11.43
C VAL A 151 6.96 7.71 -11.45
N ASP A 152 7.56 7.16 -12.52
CA ASP A 152 8.01 5.76 -12.64
C ASP A 152 8.52 5.19 -11.29
N LYS A 153 7.63 4.52 -10.55
CA LYS A 153 7.85 4.06 -9.16
C LYS A 153 8.79 2.87 -9.09
N LEU A 154 8.90 2.15 -10.20
CA LEU A 154 9.71 0.98 -10.39
C LEU A 154 10.46 1.14 -11.71
N ASP A 155 11.72 0.75 -11.72
CA ASP A 155 12.40 0.60 -13.00
C ASP A 155 11.87 -0.62 -13.76
N ASN A 156 12.30 -0.75 -15.02
CA ASN A 156 11.85 -1.85 -15.88
C ASN A 156 12.30 -3.23 -15.36
N GLU A 157 13.39 -3.31 -14.58
CA GLU A 157 13.91 -4.56 -14.04
C GLU A 157 13.07 -5.04 -12.85
N ASP A 158 12.78 -4.13 -11.92
CA ASP A 158 11.91 -4.36 -10.77
C ASP A 158 10.48 -4.69 -11.22
N ARG A 159 9.97 -3.98 -12.24
CA ARG A 159 8.65 -4.29 -12.82
C ARG A 159 8.59 -5.72 -13.36
N ALA A 160 9.58 -6.11 -14.15
CA ALA A 160 9.67 -7.47 -14.68
C ALA A 160 9.85 -8.52 -13.56
N MET A 161 10.49 -8.14 -12.45
CA MET A 161 10.61 -9.00 -11.28
C MET A 161 9.24 -9.21 -10.60
N VAL A 162 8.50 -8.13 -10.36
CA VAL A 162 7.15 -8.18 -9.76
C VAL A 162 6.21 -9.04 -10.61
N GLU A 163 6.20 -8.88 -11.93
CA GLU A 163 5.40 -9.70 -12.85
C GLU A 163 5.72 -11.20 -12.73
N LYS A 164 7.00 -11.56 -12.65
CA LYS A 164 7.42 -12.97 -12.46
C LYS A 164 6.88 -13.53 -11.14
N PHE A 165 6.87 -12.74 -10.07
CA PHE A 165 6.32 -13.18 -8.79
C PHE A 165 4.80 -13.30 -8.83
N VAL A 166 4.08 -12.38 -9.48
CA VAL A 166 2.63 -12.49 -9.69
C VAL A 166 2.29 -13.80 -10.41
N VAL A 167 2.99 -14.12 -11.50
CA VAL A 167 2.77 -15.37 -12.24
C VAL A 167 3.12 -16.61 -11.40
N SER A 168 4.24 -16.58 -10.68
CA SER A 168 4.67 -17.70 -9.83
C SER A 168 3.67 -18.00 -8.71
N ILE A 169 3.22 -16.97 -7.99
CA ILE A 169 2.25 -17.08 -6.89
C ILE A 169 0.87 -17.45 -7.45
N GLY A 170 0.48 -16.86 -8.57
CA GLY A 170 -0.77 -17.19 -9.28
C GLY A 170 -0.85 -18.66 -9.67
N ASN A 171 0.22 -19.21 -10.26
CA ASN A 171 0.29 -20.64 -10.59
C ASN A 171 0.12 -21.51 -9.34
N ARG A 172 0.76 -21.13 -8.22
CA ARG A 172 0.63 -21.86 -6.95
C ARG A 172 -0.79 -21.84 -6.41
N LEU A 173 -1.43 -20.67 -6.43
CA LEU A 173 -2.82 -20.46 -6.03
C LEU A 173 -3.77 -21.30 -6.89
N SER A 174 -3.61 -21.34 -8.21
CA SER A 174 -4.44 -22.17 -9.09
C SER A 174 -4.32 -23.66 -8.77
N VAL A 175 -3.11 -24.15 -8.47
CA VAL A 175 -2.91 -25.55 -8.04
C VAL A 175 -3.58 -25.81 -6.70
N LEU A 176 -3.48 -24.89 -5.74
CA LEU A 176 -4.12 -25.02 -4.43
C LEU A 176 -5.65 -25.02 -4.54
N LYS A 177 -6.23 -24.10 -5.32
CA LYS A 177 -7.68 -24.05 -5.59
C LYS A 177 -8.19 -25.36 -6.17
N LYS A 178 -7.49 -25.93 -7.16
CA LYS A 178 -7.85 -27.24 -7.72
C LYS A 178 -7.79 -28.37 -6.70
N LYS A 179 -6.85 -28.33 -5.74
CA LYS A 179 -6.80 -29.31 -4.65
C LYS A 179 -7.98 -29.16 -3.68
N LEU A 180 -8.39 -27.92 -3.39
CA LEU A 180 -9.54 -27.62 -2.54
C LEU A 180 -10.87 -28.05 -3.18
N GLU A 181 -11.02 -27.89 -4.50
CA GLU A 181 -12.21 -28.34 -5.24
C GLU A 181 -12.34 -29.87 -5.33
N LEU A 182 -11.21 -30.58 -5.23
CA LEU A 182 -11.15 -32.05 -5.29
C LEU A 182 -11.22 -32.73 -3.90
N SER A 183 -11.20 -31.96 -2.81
CA SER A 183 -11.23 -32.46 -1.43
C SER A 183 -12.59 -32.30 -0.79
#